data_AF-A0A1I0TYZ8-F1
#
_entry.id   AF-A0A1I0TYZ8-F1
#
_cell.length_a   1.000
_cell.length_b   1.000
_cell.length_c   1.000
_cell.angle_alpha   90.00
_cell.angle_beta   90.00
_cell.angle_gamma   90.00
#
_symmetry.space_group_name_H-M   'P 1'
#
loop_
_entity.id
_entity.type
_entity.pdbx_description
1 polymer ?
#
loop_
_entity_poly.entity_id
_entity_poly.type
_entity_poly.pdbx_seq_one_letter_code
_entity_poly.pdbx_strand_id
1 'polypeptide(L)'
;MRDVEEAILSVRKFLNEVQSDSTKLRNQHVAIIHVLDHITRLVSVLREQQKVEGIFHHEKLMKKWHKTLEQINESYASEEKLIEMEQVLEKTAQKIAEERRVRRRKYYERTAVRETKLEVAMSNVQALLWIDRLVYHYWRAFARLVEFKKGTEIEES
;
A
#
# COMPACT_ATOMS: atom_id res chain seq x y z
N MET A 1 -4.40 -5.59 -15.29
CA MET A 1 -3.02 -5.23 -14.91
C MET A 1 -2.27 -4.50 -16.01
N ARG A 2 -2.38 -4.90 -17.28
CA ARG A 2 -1.74 -4.20 -18.41
C ARG A 2 -2.25 -2.76 -18.56
N ASP A 3 -3.56 -2.58 -18.50
CA ASP A 3 -4.21 -1.26 -18.61
C ASP A 3 -3.76 -0.28 -17.50
N VAL A 4 -3.54 -0.79 -16.28
CA VAL A 4 -3.05 0.01 -15.14
C VAL A 4 -1.61 0.50 -15.41
N GLU A 5 -0.77 -0.34 -15.98
CA GLU A 5 0.61 0.03 -16.32
C GLU A 5 0.68 1.02 -17.47
N GLU A 6 -0.17 0.84 -18.49
CA GLU A 6 -0.32 1.79 -19.59
C GLU A 6 -0.81 3.16 -19.09
N ALA A 7 -1.75 3.17 -18.13
CA ALA A 7 -2.17 4.39 -17.46
C ALA A 7 -1.01 5.03 -16.69
N ILE A 8 -0.25 4.27 -15.90
CA ILE A 8 0.94 4.80 -15.19
C ILE A 8 1.94 5.42 -16.16
N LEU A 9 2.22 4.76 -17.30
CA LEU A 9 3.13 5.29 -18.33
C LEU A 9 2.59 6.59 -18.93
N SER A 10 1.28 6.66 -19.18
CA SER A 10 0.64 7.85 -19.75
C SER A 10 0.69 9.03 -18.78
N VAL A 11 0.40 8.81 -17.49
CA VAL A 11 0.51 9.86 -16.47
C VAL A 11 1.95 10.32 -16.30
N ARG A 12 2.94 9.42 -16.33
CA ARG A 12 4.37 9.80 -16.29
C ARG A 12 4.77 10.70 -17.46
N LYS A 13 4.33 10.36 -18.68
CA LYS A 13 4.60 11.20 -19.87
C LYS A 13 4.01 12.59 -19.69
N PHE A 14 2.76 12.69 -19.25
CA PHE A 14 2.12 13.95 -18.96
C PHE A 14 2.91 14.77 -17.92
N LEU A 15 3.30 14.17 -16.79
CA LEU A 15 4.03 14.88 -15.73
C LEU A 15 5.41 15.39 -16.18
N ASN A 16 6.07 14.72 -17.14
CA ASN A 16 7.33 15.23 -17.70
C ASN A 16 7.15 16.56 -18.45
N GLU A 17 5.94 16.87 -18.92
CA GLU A 17 5.61 18.10 -19.64
C GLU A 17 5.09 19.20 -18.70
N VAL A 18 4.72 18.86 -17.46
CA VAL A 18 4.18 19.80 -16.48
C VAL A 18 5.30 20.63 -15.85
N GLN A 19 5.25 21.95 -16.06
CA GLN A 19 6.08 22.92 -15.35
C GLN A 19 5.39 23.37 -14.05
N SER A 20 6.18 23.73 -13.04
CA SER A 20 5.67 24.09 -11.71
C SER A 20 6.24 25.43 -11.26
N ASP A 21 5.56 26.49 -11.69
CA ASP A 21 6.07 27.87 -11.59
C ASP A 21 5.82 28.51 -10.20
N SER A 22 5.13 27.80 -9.32
CA SER A 22 4.93 28.19 -7.93
C SER A 22 5.37 27.10 -6.96
N THR A 23 5.72 27.49 -5.73
CA THR A 23 6.05 26.54 -4.66
C THR A 23 4.88 25.58 -4.37
N LYS A 24 3.63 26.05 -4.47
CA LYS A 24 2.43 25.24 -4.28
C LYS A 24 2.28 24.17 -5.37
N LEU A 25 2.35 24.57 -6.64
CA LEU A 25 2.29 23.65 -7.78
C LEU A 25 3.44 22.63 -7.73
N ARG A 26 4.64 23.06 -7.32
CA ARG A 26 5.78 22.17 -7.15
C ARG A 26 5.54 21.12 -6.06
N ASN A 27 4.95 21.51 -4.93
CA ASN A 27 4.63 20.57 -3.86
C ASN A 27 3.56 19.56 -4.30
N GLN A 28 2.53 20.00 -5.03
CA GLN A 28 1.52 19.12 -5.62
C GLN A 28 2.11 18.15 -6.66
N HIS A 29 3.01 18.65 -7.52
CA HIS A 29 3.70 17.84 -8.50
C HIS A 29 4.55 16.75 -7.80
N VAL A 30 5.30 17.11 -6.75
CA VAL A 30 6.05 16.13 -5.92
C VAL A 30 5.11 15.10 -5.27
N ALA A 31 3.94 15.52 -4.76
CA ALA A 31 2.97 14.61 -4.18
C ALA A 31 2.47 13.57 -5.20
N ILE A 32 2.10 13.99 -6.41
CA ILE A 32 1.67 13.08 -7.49
C ILE A 32 2.80 12.12 -7.89
N ILE A 33 4.05 12.60 -8.00
CA ILE A 33 5.19 11.73 -8.30
C ILE A 33 5.32 10.62 -7.25
N HIS A 34 5.16 10.94 -5.96
CA HIS A 34 5.16 9.93 -4.91
C HIS A 34 3.95 8.98 -4.96
N VAL A 35 2.76 9.47 -5.33
CA VAL A 35 1.60 8.60 -5.59
C VAL A 35 1.96 7.57 -6.66
N LEU A 36 2.52 8.00 -7.79
CA LEU A 36 2.90 7.12 -8.88
C LEU A 36 4.01 6.13 -8.52
N ASP A 37 5.03 6.53 -7.75
CA ASP A 37 6.05 5.61 -7.24
C ASP A 37 5.39 4.49 -6.43
N HIS A 38 4.51 4.83 -5.49
CA HIS A 38 3.87 3.85 -4.62
C HIS A 38 2.87 2.96 -5.36
N ILE A 39 2.10 3.49 -6.32
CA ILE A 39 1.24 2.68 -7.20
C ILE A 39 2.09 1.72 -8.05
N THR A 40 3.22 2.18 -8.60
CA THR A 40 4.12 1.33 -9.38
C THR A 40 4.67 0.17 -8.52
N ARG A 41 5.11 0.47 -7.30
CA ARG A 41 5.57 -0.55 -6.35
C ARG A 41 4.46 -1.51 -5.97
N LEU A 42 3.24 -1.01 -5.74
CA LEU A 42 2.07 -1.85 -5.47
C LEU A 42 1.77 -2.81 -6.63
N VAL A 43 1.77 -2.30 -7.86
CA VAL A 43 1.60 -3.10 -9.08
C VAL A 43 2.67 -4.20 -9.18
N SER A 44 3.93 -3.85 -8.89
CA SER A 44 5.02 -4.83 -8.85
C SER A 44 4.75 -5.93 -7.82
N VAL A 45 4.33 -5.57 -6.60
CA VAL A 45 4.04 -6.54 -5.53
C VAL A 45 2.88 -7.45 -5.91
N LEU A 46 1.82 -6.92 -6.52
CA LEU A 46 0.67 -7.69 -7.01
C LEU A 46 1.03 -8.72 -8.09
N ARG A 47 2.17 -8.53 -8.80
CA ARG A 47 2.67 -9.48 -9.80
C ARG A 47 3.55 -10.58 -9.23
N GLU A 48 4.03 -10.43 -8.00
CA GLU A 48 4.90 -11.42 -7.41
C GLU A 48 4.14 -12.72 -7.19
N GLN A 49 4.67 -13.83 -7.73
CA GLN A 49 4.12 -15.15 -7.47
C GLN A 49 4.35 -15.53 -6.00
N GLN A 50 3.27 -15.85 -5.30
CA GLN A 50 3.32 -16.31 -3.92
C GLN A 50 2.97 -17.80 -3.85
N LYS A 51 3.61 -18.51 -2.90
CA LYS A 51 3.19 -19.87 -2.55
C LYS A 51 1.82 -19.82 -1.89
N VAL A 52 0.86 -20.53 -2.48
CA VAL A 52 -0.55 -20.53 -2.09
C VAL A 52 -0.72 -20.94 -0.63
N GLU A 53 0.07 -21.92 -0.18
CA GLU A 53 0.04 -22.42 1.21
C GLU A 53 0.41 -21.33 2.23
N GLY A 54 1.39 -20.47 1.90
CA GLY A 54 1.78 -19.36 2.75
C GLY A 54 0.67 -18.32 2.89
N ILE A 55 -0.03 -18.00 1.80
CA ILE A 55 -1.16 -17.06 1.83
C ILE A 55 -2.33 -17.63 2.65
N PHE A 56 -2.68 -18.91 2.44
CA PHE A 56 -3.77 -19.56 3.20
C PHE A 56 -3.50 -19.54 4.71
N HIS A 57 -2.25 -19.73 5.13
CA HIS A 57 -1.88 -19.64 6.53
C HIS A 57 -2.13 -18.23 7.14
N HIS A 58 -2.24 -17.21 6.30
CA HIS A 58 -2.49 -15.82 6.66
C HIS A 58 -3.86 -15.29 6.19
N GLU A 59 -4.82 -16.17 5.88
CA GLU A 59 -6.14 -15.80 5.36
C GLU A 59 -6.86 -14.75 6.23
N LYS A 60 -6.75 -14.84 7.56
CA LYS A 60 -7.35 -13.85 8.48
C LYS A 60 -6.81 -12.43 8.26
N LEU A 61 -5.52 -12.28 7.97
CA LEU A 61 -4.93 -10.98 7.67
C LEU A 61 -5.45 -10.45 6.33
N MET A 62 -5.54 -11.32 5.33
CA MET A 62 -6.11 -10.96 4.02
C MET A 62 -7.59 -10.57 4.09
N LYS A 63 -8.40 -11.31 4.85
CA LYS A 63 -9.82 -10.97 5.09
C LYS A 63 -9.96 -9.60 5.77
N LYS A 64 -9.13 -9.30 6.76
CA LYS A 64 -9.11 -8.00 7.42
C LYS A 64 -8.75 -6.88 6.44
N TRP A 65 -7.73 -7.11 5.61
CA TRP A 65 -7.33 -6.16 4.58
C TRP A 65 -8.45 -5.92 3.55
N HIS A 66 -9.10 -6.99 3.08
CA HIS A 66 -10.21 -6.90 2.15
C HIS A 66 -11.36 -6.05 2.71
N LYS A 67 -11.74 -6.28 3.98
CA LYS A 67 -12.76 -5.48 4.66
C LYS A 67 -12.39 -3.99 4.74
N THR A 68 -11.12 -3.68 4.96
CA THR A 68 -10.64 -2.29 4.92
C THR A 68 -10.80 -1.67 3.53
N LEU A 69 -10.53 -2.43 2.46
CA LEU A 69 -10.72 -1.95 1.09
C LEU A 69 -12.19 -1.71 0.73
N GLU A 70 -13.11 -2.59 1.16
CA GLU A 70 -14.55 -2.41 0.96
C GLU A 70 -15.04 -1.09 1.57
N GLN A 71 -14.60 -0.76 2.79
CA GLN A 71 -14.94 0.49 3.47
C GLN A 71 -14.45 1.74 2.73
N ILE A 72 -13.33 1.64 2.00
CA ILE A 72 -12.74 2.76 1.28
C ILE A 72 -13.48 3.03 -0.04
N ASN A 73 -13.99 1.98 -0.69
CA ASN A 73 -14.64 2.09 -1.99
C ASN A 73 -15.96 2.91 -1.96
N GLU A 74 -16.56 3.09 -0.79
CA GLU A 74 -17.89 3.68 -0.64
C GLU A 74 -17.89 5.21 -0.39
N SER A 75 -16.73 5.87 -0.24
CA SER A 75 -16.71 7.16 0.46
C SER A 75 -15.68 8.21 -0.01
N TYR A 76 -15.56 8.43 -1.33
CA TYR A 76 -14.75 9.54 -1.90
C TYR A 76 -15.47 10.92 -1.89
N ALA A 77 -16.50 11.09 -1.07
CA ALA A 77 -17.46 12.19 -1.21
C ALA A 77 -17.02 13.54 -0.57
N SER A 78 -16.08 13.54 0.38
CA SER A 78 -15.60 14.76 1.06
C SER A 78 -14.16 14.63 1.55
N GLU A 79 -13.49 15.77 1.80
CA GLU A 79 -12.13 15.80 2.34
C GLU A 79 -12.03 15.12 3.73
N GLU A 80 -12.98 15.42 4.62
CA GLU A 80 -13.04 14.80 5.95
C GLU A 80 -13.06 13.26 5.86
N LYS A 81 -13.86 12.72 4.95
CA LYS A 81 -13.92 11.28 4.68
C LYS A 81 -12.60 10.73 4.13
N LEU A 82 -11.91 11.48 3.26
CA LEU A 82 -10.58 11.08 2.77
C LEU A 82 -9.55 11.02 3.91
N ILE A 83 -9.59 11.97 4.84
CA ILE A 83 -8.71 11.97 6.01
C ILE A 83 -9.02 10.79 6.92
N GLU A 84 -10.30 10.52 7.20
CA GLU A 84 -10.71 9.36 7.98
C GLU A 84 -10.24 8.04 7.36
N MET A 85 -10.38 7.90 6.03
CA MET A 85 -9.88 6.73 5.30
C MET A 85 -8.37 6.57 5.40
N GLU A 86 -7.63 7.68 5.26
CA GLU A 86 -6.17 7.68 5.40
C GLU A 86 -5.75 7.16 6.77
N GLN A 87 -6.41 7.63 7.84
CA GLN A 87 -6.15 7.15 9.20
C GLN A 87 -6.50 5.66 9.39
N VAL A 88 -7.58 5.17 8.78
CA VAL A 88 -7.95 3.75 8.81
C VAL A 88 -6.90 2.90 8.09
N LEU A 89 -6.41 3.37 6.94
CA LEU A 89 -5.35 2.73 6.17
C LEU A 89 -4.04 2.72 6.94
N GLU A 90 -3.64 3.84 7.54
CA GLU A 90 -2.45 3.95 8.37
C GLU A 90 -2.48 2.94 9.52
N LYS A 91 -3.56 2.95 10.31
CA LYS A 91 -3.75 2.03 11.43
C LYS A 91 -3.72 0.57 10.97
N THR A 92 -4.21 0.28 9.77
CA THR A 92 -4.20 -1.07 9.20
C THR A 92 -2.78 -1.49 8.79
N ALA A 93 -2.04 -0.61 8.11
CA ALA A 93 -0.64 -0.83 7.73
C ALA A 93 0.24 -1.05 8.97
N GLN A 94 0.13 -0.20 9.99
CA GLN A 94 0.87 -0.34 11.25
C GLN A 94 0.58 -1.66 11.95
N LYS A 95 -0.70 -2.07 12.02
CA LYS A 95 -1.09 -3.35 12.62
C LYS A 95 -0.51 -4.54 11.86
N ILE A 96 -0.50 -4.50 10.53
CA ILE A 96 0.07 -5.59 9.71
C ILE A 96 1.59 -5.65 9.84
N ALA A 97 2.27 -4.50 9.88
CA ALA A 97 3.70 -4.43 10.11
C ALA A 97 4.09 -5.06 11.46
N GLU A 98 3.32 -4.79 12.52
CA GLU A 98 3.56 -5.39 13.84
C GLU A 98 3.26 -6.90 13.85
N GLU A 99 2.15 -7.34 13.27
CA GLU A 99 1.84 -8.76 13.10
C GLU A 99 2.96 -9.50 12.36
N ARG A 100 3.50 -8.90 11.29
CA ARG A 100 4.65 -9.44 10.58
C ARG A 100 5.86 -9.56 11.50
N ARG A 101 6.19 -8.51 12.26
CA ARG A 101 7.36 -8.49 13.16
C ARG A 101 7.26 -9.60 14.21
N VAL A 102 6.10 -9.74 14.85
CA VAL A 102 5.84 -10.73 15.89
C VAL A 102 5.85 -12.15 15.31
N ARG A 103 5.11 -12.40 14.22
CA ARG A 103 5.01 -13.75 13.64
C ARG A 103 6.31 -14.22 13.01
N ARG A 104 7.06 -13.34 12.34
CA ARG A 104 8.38 -13.66 11.78
C ARG A 104 9.32 -14.20 12.85
N ARG A 105 9.37 -13.53 14.01
CA ARG A 105 10.17 -14.00 15.15
C ARG A 105 9.74 -15.40 15.58
N LYS A 106 8.44 -15.62 15.78
CA LYS A 106 7.90 -16.93 16.18
C LYS A 106 8.21 -18.04 15.17
N TYR A 107 8.12 -17.77 13.86
CA TYR A 107 8.46 -18.78 12.85
C TYR A 107 9.93 -19.21 12.92
N TYR A 108 10.84 -18.27 13.15
CA TYR A 108 12.27 -18.60 13.29
C TYR A 108 12.57 -19.33 14.60
N GLU A 109 11.99 -18.90 15.72
CA GLU A 109 12.15 -19.57 17.02
C GLU A 109 11.71 -21.04 16.94
N ARG A 110 10.51 -21.30 16.38
CA ARG A 110 9.98 -22.67 16.19
C ARG A 110 10.82 -23.52 15.22
N THR A 111 11.42 -22.87 14.22
CA THR A 111 12.35 -23.56 13.30
C THR A 111 13.64 -23.96 14.01
N ALA A 112 14.18 -23.09 14.87
CA ALA A 112 15.41 -23.34 15.62
C ALA A 112 15.29 -24.56 16.56
N VAL A 113 14.10 -24.77 17.15
CA VAL A 113 13.80 -25.93 17.99
C VAL A 113 13.25 -27.14 17.22
N ARG A 114 13.32 -27.11 15.87
CA ARG A 114 12.89 -28.19 14.96
C ARG A 114 11.38 -28.52 15.00
N GLU A 115 10.54 -27.65 15.54
CA GLU A 115 9.07 -27.79 15.51
C GLU A 115 8.47 -27.48 14.13
N THR A 116 9.18 -26.75 13.28
CA THR A 116 8.74 -26.38 11.94
C THR A 116 9.90 -26.52 10.97
N LYS A 117 9.63 -27.08 9.78
CA LYS A 117 10.63 -27.17 8.71
C LYS A 117 10.99 -25.76 8.22
N LEU A 118 12.28 -25.53 7.95
CA LEU A 118 12.80 -24.24 7.49
C LEU A 118 12.04 -23.70 6.28
N GLU A 119 11.81 -24.54 5.26
CA GLU A 119 11.11 -24.14 4.04
C GLU A 119 9.67 -23.64 4.30
N VAL A 120 8.97 -24.25 5.26
CA VAL A 120 7.62 -23.85 5.64
C VAL A 120 7.66 -22.50 6.35
N ALA A 121 8.59 -22.32 7.29
CA ALA A 121 8.78 -21.06 7.98
C ALA A 121 9.16 -19.92 7.01
N MET A 122 10.06 -20.18 6.06
CA MET A 122 10.44 -19.22 5.02
C MET A 122 9.27 -18.84 4.13
N SER A 123 8.48 -19.81 3.68
CA SER A 123 7.26 -19.57 2.90
C SER A 123 6.26 -18.68 3.63
N ASN A 124 6.02 -18.93 4.92
CA ASN A 124 5.10 -18.12 5.73
C ASN A 124 5.63 -16.68 5.93
N VAL A 125 6.94 -16.53 6.18
CA VAL A 125 7.55 -15.20 6.31
C VAL A 125 7.50 -14.42 5.00
N GLN A 126 7.73 -15.07 3.86
CA GLN A 126 7.59 -14.45 2.53
C GLN A 126 6.17 -13.97 2.29
N ALA A 127 5.16 -14.80 2.60
CA ALA A 127 3.76 -14.40 2.51
C ALA A 127 3.45 -13.18 3.41
N LEU A 128 3.92 -13.15 4.66
CA LEU A 128 3.75 -11.98 5.54
C LEU A 128 4.42 -10.71 4.99
N LEU A 129 5.62 -10.82 4.44
CA LEU A 129 6.33 -9.70 3.82
C LEU A 129 5.60 -9.18 2.58
N TRP A 130 4.98 -10.08 1.81
CA TRP A 130 4.18 -9.71 0.66
C TRP A 130 2.89 -8.97 1.09
N ILE A 131 2.15 -9.50 2.08
CA ILE A 131 0.95 -8.84 2.62
C ILE A 131 1.29 -7.44 3.17
N ASP A 132 2.36 -7.32 3.94
CA ASP A 132 2.80 -6.02 4.49
C ASP A 132 3.11 -5.01 3.39
N ARG A 133 3.83 -5.43 2.35
CA ARG A 133 4.16 -4.56 1.20
C ARG A 133 2.91 -4.11 0.43
N LEU A 134 1.93 -5.00 0.25
CA LEU A 134 0.66 -4.63 -0.39
C LEU A 134 -0.05 -3.52 0.37
N VAL A 135 -0.26 -3.71 1.68
CA VAL A 135 -1.00 -2.74 2.50
C VAL A 135 -0.21 -1.45 2.64
N TYR A 136 1.11 -1.54 2.83
CA TYR A 136 1.98 -0.38 2.94
C TYR A 136 1.94 0.49 1.69
N HIS A 137 2.14 -0.09 0.50
CA HIS A 137 2.16 0.70 -0.73
C HIS A 137 0.79 1.27 -1.10
N TYR A 138 -0.29 0.56 -0.78
CA TYR A 138 -1.65 1.11 -0.92
C TYR A 138 -1.85 2.32 -0.02
N TRP A 139 -1.59 2.19 1.28
CA TRP A 139 -1.72 3.30 2.23
C TRP A 139 -0.87 4.50 1.82
N ARG A 140 0.41 4.28 1.49
CA ARG A 140 1.32 5.38 1.14
C ARG A 140 0.91 6.09 -0.14
N ALA A 141 0.40 5.38 -1.15
CA ALA A 141 -0.18 6.02 -2.33
C ALA A 141 -1.40 6.87 -1.94
N PHE A 142 -2.28 6.34 -1.11
CA PHE A 142 -3.49 7.05 -0.65
C PHE A 142 -3.16 8.30 0.18
N ALA A 143 -2.24 8.21 1.13
CA ALA A 143 -1.82 9.34 1.97
C ALA A 143 -1.26 10.49 1.13
N ARG A 144 -0.45 10.18 0.11
CA ARG A 144 0.07 11.19 -0.84
C ARG A 144 -1.03 11.79 -1.70
N LEU A 145 -2.07 11.03 -2.03
CA LEU A 145 -3.24 11.54 -2.74
C LEU A 145 -4.04 12.53 -1.86
N VAL A 146 -4.18 12.24 -0.57
CA VAL A 146 -4.81 13.15 0.39
C VAL A 146 -4.00 14.44 0.54
N GLU A 147 -2.68 14.36 0.64
CA GLU A 147 -1.79 15.53 0.64
C GLU A 147 -1.94 16.37 -0.63
N PHE A 148 -2.02 15.73 -1.80
CA PHE A 148 -2.26 16.41 -3.07
C PHE A 148 -3.59 17.16 -3.07
N LYS A 149 -4.68 16.51 -2.63
CA LYS A 149 -6.02 17.09 -2.51
C LYS A 149 -6.05 18.32 -1.59
N LYS A 150 -5.41 18.23 -0.42
CA LYS A 150 -5.24 19.36 0.51
C LYS A 150 -4.54 20.56 -0.11
N GLY A 151 -3.56 20.30 -0.99
CA GLY A 151 -2.87 21.36 -1.73
C GLY A 151 -3.77 22.09 -2.72
N THR A 152 -4.83 21.45 -3.24
CA THR A 152 -5.71 22.02 -4.29
C THR A 152 -6.75 23.01 -3.77
N GLU A 153 -7.34 22.82 -2.59
CA GLU A 153 -8.51 23.61 -2.13
C GLU A 153 -8.19 25.03 -1.63
N ILE A 154 -6.93 25.38 -1.38
CA ILE A 154 -6.50 26.74 -0.98
C ILE A 154 -6.68 27.77 -2.14
N GLU A 155 -7.20 27.36 -3.31
CA GLU A 155 -7.42 28.23 -4.48
C GLU A 155 -8.88 28.65 -4.70
N GLU A 156 -9.84 28.07 -3.98
CA GLU A 156 -11.28 28.37 -4.17
C GLU A 156 -11.90 29.28 -3.07
N SER A 157 -11.07 29.86 -2.19
CA SER A 157 -11.49 30.87 -1.19
C SER A 157 -10.88 32.25 -1.46
#